data_AF-A0A7X8Z7Y4-F1
#
_entry.id   AF-A0A7X8Z7Y4-F1
#
_cell.length_a   1.000
_cell.length_b   1.000
_cell.length_c   1.000
_cell.angle_alpha   90.00
_cell.angle_beta   90.00
_cell.angle_gamma   90.00
#
_symmetry.space_group_name_H-M   'P 1'
#
loop_
_entity.id
_entity.type
_entity.pdbx_description
1 polymer ?
#
loop_
_entity_poly.entity_id
_entity_poly.type
_entity_poly.pdbx_seq_one_letter_code
_entity_poly.pdbx_strand_id
1 'polypeptide(L)' 'MGSKNKIERARSMLHCAISKNDCKETILKYSRQVDRHIIDYYRNNFRKGRCRN' A
#
# COMPACT_ATOMS: atom_id res chain seq x y z
N MET A 1 -14.36 -0.05 2.51
CA MET A 1 -13.16 -0.92 2.30
C MET A 1 -12.12 -0.62 3.37
N GLY A 2 -11.75 -1.61 4.19
CA GLY A 2 -10.73 -1.46 5.23
C GLY A 2 -9.34 -1.23 4.64
N SER A 3 -8.45 -0.60 5.43
CA SER A 3 -7.07 -0.26 5.04
C SER A 3 -6.26 -1.47 4.55
N LYS A 4 -6.50 -2.66 5.14
CA LYS A 4 -5.92 -3.94 4.69
C LYS A 4 -6.30 -4.28 3.25
N ASN A 5 -7.56 -4.04 2.84
CA ASN A 5 -8.02 -4.32 1.48
C ASN A 5 -7.35 -3.42 0.44
N LYS A 6 -6.99 -2.19 0.81
CA LYS A 6 -6.25 -1.27 -0.07
C LYS A 6 -4.82 -1.76 -0.31
N ILE A 7 -4.16 -2.30 0.72
CA ILE A 7 -2.83 -2.91 0.61
C ILE A 7 -2.88 -4.12 -0.32
N GLU A 8 -3.80 -5.06 -0.09
CA GLU A 8 -3.92 -6.28 -0.91
C GLU A 8 -4.20 -5.96 -2.38
N ARG A 9 -5.07 -4.97 -2.66
CA ARG A 9 -5.35 -4.54 -4.04
C ARG A 9 -4.11 -3.95 -4.71
N ALA A 10 -3.37 -3.09 -4.03
CA ALA A 10 -2.12 -2.53 -4.55
C ALA A 10 -1.05 -3.60 -4.78
N ARG A 11 -0.95 -4.58 -3.87
CA ARG A 11 -0.03 -5.71 -3.98
C ARG A 11 -0.36 -6.59 -5.18
N SER A 12 -1.64 -6.87 -5.42
CA SER A 12 -2.09 -7.61 -6.59
C SER A 12 -1.77 -6.88 -7.90
N MET A 13 -1.96 -5.55 -7.94
CA MET A 13 -1.58 -4.74 -9.12
C MET A 13 -0.06 -4.78 -9.37
N LEU A 14 0.75 -4.65 -8.33
CA LEU A 14 2.20 -4.76 -8.44
C LEU A 14 2.63 -6.14 -8.95
N HIS A 15 2.06 -7.21 -8.38
CA HIS A 15 2.35 -8.57 -8.80
C HIS A 15 1.98 -8.77 -10.28
N CYS A 16 0.81 -8.30 -10.70
CA CYS A 16 0.36 -8.37 -12.10
C CYS A 16 1.33 -7.62 -13.03
N ALA A 17 1.78 -6.43 -12.66
CA ALA A 17 2.73 -5.65 -13.44
C ALA A 17 4.08 -6.37 -13.59
N ILE A 18 4.60 -6.96 -12.50
CA ILE A 18 5.83 -7.76 -12.54
C ILE A 18 5.64 -9.01 -13.41
N SER A 19 4.53 -9.74 -13.24
CA SER A 19 4.24 -10.95 -14.03
C SER A 19 4.08 -10.67 -15.52
N LYS A 20 3.55 -9.50 -15.89
CA LYS A 20 3.42 -9.07 -17.29
C LYS A 20 4.69 -8.42 -17.84
N ASN A 21 5.73 -8.31 -17.03
CA ASN A 21 6.97 -7.62 -17.37
C ASN A 21 6.71 -6.18 -17.87
N ASP A 22 5.80 -5.48 -17.17
CA ASP A 22 5.47 -4.09 -17.45
C ASP A 22 6.71 -3.19 -17.34
N CYS A 23 6.63 -1.99 -17.90
CA CYS A 23 7.74 -1.05 -17.83
C CYS A 23 8.11 -0.71 -16.37
N LYS A 24 9.41 -0.47 -16.16
CA LYS A 24 9.99 -0.17 -14.83
C LYS A 24 9.24 0.96 -14.11
N GLU A 25 8.77 1.96 -14.85
CA GLU A 25 8.01 3.09 -14.30
C GLU A 25 6.67 2.65 -13.70
N THR A 26 5.94 1.79 -14.39
CA THR A 26 4.66 1.22 -13.91
C THR A 26 4.86 0.36 -12.67
N ILE A 27 5.89 -0.50 -12.66
CA ILE A 27 6.24 -1.31 -11.50
C ILE A 27 6.59 -0.41 -10.30
N LEU A 28 7.40 0.63 -10.52
CA LEU A 28 7.79 1.58 -9.49
C LEU A 28 6.58 2.36 -8.93
N LYS A 29 5.64 2.74 -9.80
CA LYS A 29 4.38 3.41 -9.40
C LYS A 29 3.55 2.52 -8.48
N TYR A 30 3.40 1.25 -8.80
CA TYR A 30 2.65 0.31 -7.94
C TYR A 30 3.38 0.01 -6.64
N SER A 31 4.71 -0.13 -6.66
CA SER A 31 5.52 -0.30 -5.44
C SER A 31 5.28 0.86 -4.46
N ARG A 32 5.39 2.10 -4.94
CA ARG A 32 5.14 3.31 -4.12
C ARG A 32 3.72 3.38 -3.57
N GLN A 33 2.74 2.84 -4.31
CA GLN A 33 1.34 2.76 -3.84
C GLN A 33 1.19 1.77 -2.68
N VAL A 34 1.83 0.60 -2.77
CA VAL A 34 1.84 -0.38 -1.68
C VAL A 34 2.44 0.23 -0.42
N ASP A 35 3.62 0.85 -0.54
CA ASP A 35 4.31 1.48 0.59
C ASP A 35 3.44 2.56 1.26
N ARG A 36 2.79 3.42 0.46
CA ARG A 36 1.88 4.45 0.97
C ARG A 36 0.73 3.84 1.78
N HIS A 37 0.10 2.78 1.27
CA HIS A 37 -1.02 2.14 1.98
C HIS A 37 -0.58 1.43 3.25
N ILE A 38 0.62 0.87 3.28
CA ILE A 38 1.22 0.29 4.49
C ILE A 38 1.45 1.41 5.52
N ILE A 39 2.12 2.50 5.13
CA ILE A 39 2.37 3.65 6.02
C ILE A 39 1.04 4.21 6.57
N ASP A 40 0.03 4.37 5.73
CA ASP A 40 -1.29 4.85 6.15
C ASP A 40 -1.99 3.87 7.08
N TYR A 41 -1.87 2.56 6.84
CA TYR A 41 -2.39 1.54 7.76
C TYR A 41 -1.75 1.67 9.14
N TYR A 42 -0.42 1.74 9.22
CA TYR A 42 0.26 1.89 10.49
C TYR A 42 -0.04 3.25 11.14
N ARG A 43 -0.03 4.36 10.40
CA ARG A 43 -0.39 5.67 10.95
C ARG A 43 -1.80 5.66 11.55
N ASN A 44 -2.79 5.07 10.88
CA ASN A 44 -4.17 5.10 11.38
C ASN A 44 -4.41 4.11 12.53
N ASN A 45 -3.74 2.96 12.54
CA ASN A 45 -3.87 2.00 13.64
C ASN A 45 -3.10 2.44 14.89
N PHE A 46 -1.95 3.12 14.74
CA PHE A 46 -1.10 3.51 15.86
C PHE A 46 -1.31 4.98 16.31
N ARG A 47 -1.96 5.85 15.53
CA ARG A 47 -2.36 7.20 16.01
C ARG A 47 -3.50 7.19 17.01
N LYS A 48 -4.28 6.10 17.14
CA LYS A 48 -5.33 5.99 18.17
C LYS A 48 -4.80 5.80 19.60
N GLY A 49 -3.47 5.70 19.79
CA GLY A 49 -2.85 5.50 21.11
C GLY A 49 -2.24 6.75 21.76
N ARG A 50 -2.28 7.94 21.16
CA ARG A 50 -1.68 9.16 21.75
C ARG A 50 -2.60 10.37 21.62
N CYS A 51 -3.55 10.45 22.56
CA CYS A 51 -3.99 11.66 23.26
C CYS A 51 -5.09 11.24 24.26
N ARG A 52 -4.68 10.66 25.38
CA ARG A 52 -5.36 10.84 26.67
C ARG A 52 -4.40 11.69 27.49
N ASN A 53 -4.56 13.01 27.42
CA ASN A 53 -4.05 13.94 28.41
C ASN A 53 -5.19 14.87 28.75
#